data_AF-A0A0W7Z1K9-F1
#
_entry.id   AF-A0A0W7Z1K9-F1
#
_cell.length_a   1.000
_cell.length_b   1.000
_cell.length_c   1.000
_cell.angle_alpha   90.00
_cell.angle_beta   90.00
_cell.angle_gamma   90.00
#
_symmetry.space_group_name_H-M   'P 1'
#
loop_
_entity.id
_entity.type
_entity.pdbx_description
1 polymer ?
#
loop_
_entity_poly.entity_id
_entity_poly.type
_entity_poly.pdbx_seq_one_letter_code
_entity_poly.pdbx_strand_id
1 'polypeptide(L)'
;MYESDTGRTYLVHVPGVSSSGLNTKEISQVLNYVAKRWANNPERLQPFTLEEVQARQAIDVKDIVALRRYLSEHFRAQGVELAPYPWP
;
A
#
# COMPACT_ATOMS: atom_id res chain seq x y z
N MET A 1 6.77 -1.59 -2.92
CA MET A 1 5.43 -1.20 -2.38
C MET A 1 5.52 -0.09 -1.35
N TYR A 2 6.24 -0.28 -0.23
CA TYR A 2 6.31 0.71 0.86
C TYR A 2 7.15 1.97 0.59
N GLU A 3 8.07 1.91 -0.38
CA GLU A 3 8.99 3.02 -0.70
C GLU A 3 8.47 3.92 -1.83
N SER A 4 7.68 3.36 -2.75
CA SER A 4 7.15 4.08 -3.91
C SER A 4 5.89 4.85 -3.55
N ASP A 5 5.76 6.10 -4.01
CA ASP A 5 4.57 6.92 -3.77
C ASP A 5 3.26 6.24 -4.23
N THR A 6 3.22 5.74 -5.46
CA THR A 6 2.06 5.02 -6.00
C THR A 6 1.74 3.75 -5.23
N GLY A 7 2.77 3.01 -4.77
CA GLY A 7 2.58 1.82 -3.94
C GLY A 7 2.00 2.16 -2.57
N ARG A 8 2.40 3.29 -1.97
CA ARG A 8 1.85 3.78 -0.71
C ARG A 8 0.41 4.23 -0.85
N THR A 9 0.04 4.90 -1.95
CA THR A 9 -1.37 5.16 -2.29
C THR A 9 -2.16 3.87 -2.43
N TYR A 10 -1.66 2.90 -3.20
CA TYR A 10 -2.33 1.62 -3.36
C TYR A 10 -2.59 0.91 -2.03
N LEU A 11 -1.62 0.90 -1.11
CA LEU A 11 -1.76 0.27 0.22
C LEU A 11 -2.87 0.91 1.08
N VAL A 12 -3.16 2.19 0.92
CA VAL A 12 -4.28 2.85 1.63
C VAL A 12 -5.64 2.48 1.01
N HIS A 13 -5.66 2.16 -0.29
CA HIS A 13 -6.88 1.94 -1.06
C HIS A 13 -7.26 0.47 -1.27
N VAL A 14 -6.39 -0.50 -0.91
CA VAL A 14 -6.75 -1.92 -0.99
C VAL A 14 -8.04 -2.20 -0.19
N PRO A 15 -8.98 -3.02 -0.71
CA PRO A 15 -10.28 -3.21 -0.09
C PRO A 15 -10.23 -3.61 1.39
N GLY A 16 -9.26 -4.46 1.78
CA GLY A 16 -9.07 -4.87 3.17
C GLY A 16 -8.68 -3.74 4.13
N VAL A 17 -8.13 -2.62 3.62
CA VAL A 17 -7.79 -1.42 4.42
C VAL A 17 -8.94 -0.43 4.36
N SER A 18 -9.42 -0.08 3.16
CA SER A 18 -10.47 0.93 2.98
C SER A 18 -11.82 0.50 3.56
N SER A 19 -12.10 -0.80 3.64
CA SER A 19 -13.34 -1.37 4.20
C SER A 19 -13.18 -1.95 5.60
N SER A 20 -12.05 -1.67 6.29
CA SER A 20 -11.73 -2.26 7.61
C SER A 20 -12.54 -1.68 8.78
N GLY A 21 -13.21 -0.54 8.58
CA GLY A 21 -13.86 0.21 9.66
C GLY A 21 -12.90 1.00 10.56
N LEU A 22 -11.59 0.94 10.27
CA LEU A 22 -10.55 1.66 11.00
C LEU A 22 -10.54 3.15 10.62
N ASN A 23 -10.25 4.01 11.59
CA ASN A 23 -9.99 5.41 11.33
C ASN A 23 -8.57 5.63 10.75
N THR A 24 -8.28 6.82 10.23
CA THR A 24 -6.99 7.16 9.60
C THR A 24 -5.77 6.87 10.50
N LYS A 25 -5.88 7.10 11.81
CA LYS A 25 -4.79 6.83 12.77
C LYS A 25 -4.56 5.34 12.94
N GLU A 26 -5.63 4.56 13.03
CA GLU A 26 -5.54 3.10 13.14
C GLU A 26 -4.99 2.48 11.85
N ILE A 27 -5.40 3.00 10.68
CA ILE A 27 -4.85 2.58 9.38
C ILE A 27 -3.35 2.83 9.34
N SER A 28 -2.86 4.02 9.73
CA SER A 28 -1.41 4.28 9.72
C SER A 28 -0.66 3.33 10.65
N GLN A 29 -1.20 3.04 11.84
CA GLN A 29 -0.62 2.09 12.79
C GLN A 29 -0.57 0.66 12.23
N VAL A 30 -1.65 0.18 11.63
CA VAL A 30 -1.70 -1.16 11.04
C VAL A 30 -0.75 -1.26 9.85
N LEU A 31 -0.75 -0.28 8.94
CA LEU A 31 0.18 -0.28 7.79
C LEU A 31 1.64 -0.31 8.26
N ASN A 32 1.98 0.44 9.30
CA ASN A 32 3.31 0.44 9.91
C ASN A 32 3.64 -0.90 10.60
N TYR A 33 2.68 -1.50 11.29
CA TYR A 33 2.84 -2.83 11.88
C TYR A 33 3.12 -3.88 10.80
N VAL A 34 2.34 -3.86 9.71
CA VAL A 34 2.51 -4.79 8.59
C VAL A 34 3.87 -4.60 7.92
N ALA A 35 4.27 -3.35 7.66
CA ALA A 35 5.59 -3.03 7.13
C ALA A 35 6.70 -3.59 8.02
N LYS A 36 6.62 -3.33 9.33
CA LYS A 36 7.61 -3.78 10.32
C LYS A 36 7.74 -5.31 10.38
N ARG A 37 6.64 -6.03 10.16
CA ARG A 37 6.58 -7.49 10.34
C ARG A 37 6.94 -8.28 9.08
N TRP A 38 6.63 -7.75 7.89
CA TRP A 38 6.71 -8.50 6.62
C TRP A 38 7.50 -7.81 5.50
N ALA A 39 7.98 -6.58 5.66
CA ALA A 39 8.91 -6.02 4.68
C ALA A 39 10.30 -6.65 4.79
N ASN A 40 11.06 -6.67 3.68
CA ASN A 40 12.41 -7.23 3.67
C ASN A 40 13.43 -6.38 4.46
N ASN A 41 13.29 -5.05 4.46
CA ASN A 41 14.18 -4.11 5.15
C ASN A 41 13.36 -3.04 5.90
N PRO A 42 12.58 -3.42 6.92
CA PRO A 42 11.63 -2.53 7.59
C PRO A 42 12.28 -1.29 8.22
N GLU A 43 13.53 -1.39 8.64
CA GLU A 43 14.33 -0.29 9.20
C GLU A 43 14.67 0.81 8.20
N ARG A 44 14.61 0.53 6.89
CA ARG A 44 14.83 1.51 5.82
C ARG A 44 13.54 2.23 5.41
N LEU A 45 12.39 1.73 5.87
CA LEU A 45 11.09 2.28 5.47
C LEU A 45 10.74 3.49 6.33
N GLN A 46 10.31 4.56 5.64
CA GLN A 46 9.65 5.66 6.34
C GLN A 46 8.25 5.21 6.78
N PRO A 47 7.90 5.38 8.06
CA PRO A 47 6.57 5.03 8.55
C PRO A 47 5.51 5.92 7.89
N PHE A 48 4.31 5.38 7.70
CA PHE A 48 3.13 6.16 7.35
C PHE A 48 2.79 7.12 8.50
N THR A 49 2.67 8.41 8.19
CA THR A 49 2.14 9.39 9.13
C THR A 49 0.62 9.49 9.01
N LEU A 50 -0.02 10.14 9.99
CA LEU A 50 -1.46 10.38 9.95
C LEU A 50 -1.83 11.26 8.75
N GLU A 51 -1.06 12.34 8.55
CA GLU A 51 -1.27 13.35 7.51
C GLU A 51 -1.11 12.73 6.13
N GLU A 52 -0.12 11.84 5.97
CA GLU A 52 0.08 11.11 4.73
C GLU A 52 -1.12 10.20 4.41
N VAL A 53 -1.56 9.40 5.38
CA VAL A 53 -2.71 8.50 5.17
C VAL A 53 -3.95 9.31 4.83
N GLN A 54 -4.19 10.41 5.54
CA GLN A 54 -5.32 11.31 5.26
C GLN A 54 -5.25 11.89 3.84
N ALA A 55 -4.09 12.39 3.43
CA ALA A 55 -3.89 12.93 2.09
C ALA A 55 -4.11 11.88 1.02
N ARG A 56 -3.65 10.65 1.24
CA ARG A 56 -3.83 9.52 0.30
C ARG A 56 -5.26 9.03 0.24
N GLN A 57 -6.01 9.04 1.35
CA GLN A 57 -7.43 8.71 1.37
C GLN A 57 -8.27 9.68 0.53
N ALA A 58 -7.85 10.93 0.42
CA ALA A 58 -8.52 11.93 -0.42
C ALA A 58 -8.27 11.75 -1.93
N ILE A 59 -7.35 10.86 -2.33
CA ILE A 59 -7.09 10.55 -3.75
C ILE A 59 -8.22 9.66 -4.28
N ASP A 60 -8.88 10.10 -5.35
CA ASP A 60 -9.87 9.29 -6.07
C ASP A 60 -9.19 8.19 -6.90
N VAL A 61 -9.14 6.97 -6.36
CA VAL A 61 -8.63 5.78 -7.06
C VAL A 61 -9.79 5.03 -7.71
N LYS A 62 -10.09 5.40 -8.97
CA LYS A 62 -11.23 4.87 -9.73
C LYS A 62 -11.15 3.37 -10.03
N ASP A 63 -9.94 2.87 -10.27
CA ASP A 63 -9.70 1.47 -10.61
C ASP A 63 -8.48 0.93 -9.86
N ILE A 64 -8.75 0.32 -8.70
CA ILE A 64 -7.74 -0.28 -7.84
C ILE A 64 -7.09 -1.51 -8.48
N VAL A 65 -7.79 -2.22 -9.36
CA VAL A 65 -7.29 -3.40 -10.06
C VAL A 65 -6.30 -2.99 -11.14
N ALA A 66 -6.63 -1.96 -11.93
CA ALA A 66 -5.69 -1.36 -12.87
C ALA A 66 -4.44 -0.83 -12.15
N LEU A 67 -4.60 -0.16 -11.01
CA LEU A 67 -3.48 0.30 -10.19
C LEU A 67 -2.61 -0.87 -9.70
N ARG A 68 -3.23 -1.98 -9.29
CA ARG A 68 -2.50 -3.20 -8.91
C ARG A 68 -1.72 -3.79 -10.09
N ARG A 69 -2.33 -3.88 -11.27
CA ARG A 69 -1.67 -4.40 -12.49
C ARG A 69 -0.45 -3.55 -12.85
N TYR A 70 -0.63 -2.22 -12.89
CA TYR A 70 0.46 -1.27 -13.13
C TYR A 70 1.63 -1.46 -12.14
N LEU A 71 1.34 -1.51 -10.84
CA LEU A 71 2.39 -1.73 -9.83
C LEU A 71 3.06 -3.09 -10.02
N SER A 72 2.30 -4.11 -10.40
CA SER A 72 2.85 -5.45 -10.58
C SER A 72 3.81 -5.53 -11.76
N GLU A 73 3.47 -4.90 -12.88
CA GLU A 73 4.34 -4.76 -14.05
C GLU A 73 5.57 -3.92 -13.73
N HIS A 74 5.39 -2.79 -13.03
CA HIS A 74 6.48 -1.91 -12.62
C HIS A 74 7.53 -2.63 -11.76
N PHE A 75 7.08 -3.37 -10.74
CA PHE A 75 8.00 -4.12 -9.87
C PHE A 75 8.63 -5.32 -10.58
N ARG A 76 7.90 -6.03 -11.44
CA ARG A 76 8.48 -7.10 -12.27
C ARG A 76 9.58 -6.59 -13.20
N ALA A 77 9.39 -5.42 -13.82
CA ALA A 77 10.42 -4.79 -14.65
C ALA A 77 11.69 -4.43 -13.87
N GLN A 78 11.60 -4.30 -12.54
CA GLN A 78 12.72 -4.08 -11.63
C GLN A 78 13.31 -5.38 -11.06
N GLY A 79 12.85 -6.54 -11.54
CA GLY A 79 13.29 -7.85 -11.06
C GLY A 79 12.71 -8.25 -9.69
N VAL A 80 11.68 -7.54 -9.21
CA VAL A 80 10.99 -7.88 -7.97
C VAL A 80 9.90 -8.89 -8.26
N GLU A 81 10.04 -10.09 -7.67
CA GLU A 81 9.01 -11.12 -7.75
C GLU A 81 7.87 -10.80 -6.78
N LEU A 82 6.63 -10.78 -7.29
CA LEU A 82 5.43 -10.52 -6.51
C LEU A 82 4.61 -11.80 -6.38
N ALA A 83 4.02 -12.00 -5.20
CA ALA A 83 3.11 -13.11 -4.96
C ALA A 83 1.96 -13.13 -5.99
N PRO A 84 1.52 -14.33 -6.44
CA PRO A 84 0.38 -14.45 -7.34
C PRO A 84 -0.84 -13.78 -6.74
N TYR A 85 -1.53 -12.97 -7.54
CA TYR A 85 -2.73 -12.29 -7.09
C TYR A 85 -3.96 -13.18 -7.38
N PRO A 86 -4.79 -13.49 -6.37
CA PRO A 86 -5.86 -14.48 -6.52
C PRO A 86 -7.14 -13.96 -7.19
N TRP A 87 -7.19 -12.67 -7.58
CA TRP A 87 -8.36 -12.08 -8.26
C TRP A 87 -8.08 -11.88 -9.76
N PRO A 88 -9.08 -12.12 -10.65
CA PRO A 88 -8.96 -12.00 -12.11
C PRO A 88 -8.71 -10.55 -12.59
#